data_AF-A0A369F1M8-F1
#
_entry.id   AF-A0A369F1M8-F1
#
_cell.length_a   1.000
_cell.length_b   1.000
_cell.length_c   1.000
_cell.angle_alpha   90.00
_cell.angle_beta   90.00
_cell.angle_gamma   90.00
#
_symmetry.space_group_name_H-M   'P 1'
#
loop_
_entity.id
_entity.type
_entity.pdbx_description
1 polymer ?
#
loop_
_entity_poly.entity_id
_entity_poly.type
_entity_poly.pdbx_seq_one_letter_code
_entity_poly.pdbx_strand_id
1 'polypeptide(L)'
;MIDKACFVSQQEIAEHFKVNRTTIRAWTKQGMPYLNADRGKSGGYHIGHTLLWYSGKSHLQTIGYHVETSALEKIMFARLLSSERDEYSSEETEHRFDEGLHIYGYSPEDVSKARNKMAGFLAGWRHAVSVRRASMEQSADTEQ
;
A
#
# COMPACT_ATOMS: atom_id res chain seq x y z
N MET A 1 3.42 -11.37 18.69
CA MET A 1 2.88 -12.51 17.91
C MET A 1 2.10 -11.95 16.74
N ILE A 2 2.56 -12.20 15.50
CA ILE A 2 1.72 -11.97 14.33
C ILE A 2 0.68 -13.09 14.34
N ASP A 3 -0.58 -12.73 14.51
CA ASP A 3 -1.66 -13.69 14.60
C ASP A 3 -1.76 -14.46 13.28
N LYS A 4 -1.53 -15.78 13.33
CA LYS A 4 -1.62 -16.65 12.16
C LYS A 4 -3.04 -16.66 11.57
N ALA A 5 -4.02 -16.11 12.29
CA ALA A 5 -5.42 -15.98 11.90
C ALA A 5 -5.68 -15.09 10.66
N CYS A 6 -4.74 -14.26 10.22
CA CYS A 6 -4.97 -13.31 9.12
C CYS A 6 -4.47 -13.77 7.74
N PHE A 7 -3.85 -14.95 7.66
CA PHE A 7 -3.39 -15.54 6.40
C PHE A 7 -4.42 -16.47 5.81
N VAL A 8 -4.84 -16.17 4.59
CA VAL A 8 -5.87 -16.93 3.88
C VAL A 8 -5.35 -17.50 2.57
N SER A 9 -6.02 -18.54 2.08
CA SER A 9 -5.73 -19.16 0.79
C SER A 9 -5.97 -18.21 -0.38
N GLN A 10 -5.49 -18.63 -1.55
CA GLN A 10 -5.73 -17.90 -2.80
C GLN A 10 -7.23 -17.84 -3.17
N GLN A 11 -8.05 -18.79 -2.70
CA GLN A 11 -9.49 -18.78 -2.97
C GLN A 11 -10.19 -17.79 -2.04
N GLU A 12 -9.90 -17.85 -0.75
CA GLU A 12 -10.50 -16.96 0.26
C GLU A 12 -10.14 -15.49 -0.01
N ILE A 13 -8.89 -15.18 -0.38
CA ILE A 13 -8.54 -13.81 -0.76
C ILE A 13 -9.28 -13.35 -2.03
N ALA A 14 -9.56 -14.26 -2.97
CA ALA A 14 -10.34 -13.93 -4.16
C ALA A 14 -11.79 -13.58 -3.79
N GLU A 15 -12.37 -14.30 -2.83
CA GLU A 15 -13.71 -14.05 -2.28
C GLU A 15 -13.78 -12.70 -1.54
N HIS A 16 -12.79 -12.40 -0.69
CA HIS A 16 -12.71 -11.10 0.00
C HIS A 16 -12.70 -9.91 -0.98
N PHE A 17 -12.00 -10.05 -2.10
CA PHE A 17 -11.90 -8.99 -3.12
C PHE A 17 -12.98 -9.09 -4.20
N LYS A 18 -13.87 -10.09 -4.14
CA LYS A 18 -14.91 -10.38 -5.14
C LYS A 18 -14.34 -10.49 -6.57
N VAL A 19 -13.20 -11.17 -6.70
CA VAL A 19 -12.52 -11.42 -7.98
C VAL A 19 -12.27 -12.91 -8.18
N ASN A 20 -11.87 -13.29 -9.39
CA ASN A 20 -11.52 -14.68 -9.68
C ASN A 20 -10.11 -15.01 -9.17
N ARG A 21 -9.87 -16.29 -8.86
CA ARG A 21 -8.54 -16.81 -8.51
C ARG A 21 -7.44 -16.40 -9.51
N THR A 22 -7.76 -16.36 -10.80
CA THR A 22 -6.81 -15.95 -11.85
C THR A 22 -6.34 -14.51 -11.68
N THR A 23 -7.22 -13.62 -11.22
CA THR A 23 -6.87 -12.23 -10.88
C THR A 23 -5.86 -12.19 -9.74
N ILE A 24 -6.08 -12.98 -8.68
CA ILE A 24 -5.12 -13.11 -7.58
C ILE A 24 -3.77 -13.61 -8.08
N ARG A 25 -3.72 -14.62 -8.95
CA ARG A 25 -2.46 -15.08 -9.58
C ARG A 25 -1.75 -13.98 -10.35
N ALA A 26 -2.50 -13.17 -11.09
CA ALA A 26 -1.94 -12.05 -11.84
C ALA A 26 -1.36 -10.99 -10.89
N TRP A 27 -2.04 -10.70 -9.77
CA TRP A 27 -1.54 -9.78 -8.75
C TRP A 27 -0.27 -10.32 -8.08
N THR A 28 -0.21 -11.60 -7.73
CA THR A 28 1.00 -12.23 -7.18
C THR A 28 2.17 -12.12 -8.17
N LYS A 29 1.94 -12.33 -9.47
CA LYS A 29 2.96 -12.12 -10.51
C LYS A 29 3.41 -10.66 -10.63
N GLN A 30 2.55 -9.70 -10.28
CA GLN A 30 2.86 -8.26 -10.24
C GLN A 30 3.51 -7.83 -8.91
N GLY A 31 3.90 -8.78 -8.07
CA GLY A 31 4.59 -8.51 -6.81
C GLY A 31 3.68 -8.30 -5.61
N MET A 32 2.41 -8.70 -5.65
CA MET A 32 1.58 -8.74 -4.44
C MET A 32 2.19 -9.71 -3.41
N PRO A 33 2.42 -9.28 -2.14
CA PRO A 33 3.08 -10.12 -1.16
C PRO A 33 2.32 -11.41 -0.87
N TYR A 34 3.06 -12.51 -0.83
CA TYR A 34 2.55 -13.85 -0.56
C TYR A 34 3.57 -14.59 0.30
N LEU A 35 3.10 -15.29 1.32
CA LEU A 35 3.95 -16.15 2.13
C LEU A 35 3.95 -17.56 1.51
N ASN A 36 5.11 -18.01 1.04
CA ASN A 36 5.28 -19.39 0.60
C ASN A 36 5.07 -20.35 1.77
N ALA A 37 4.39 -21.46 1.52
CA ALA A 37 4.34 -22.54 2.49
C ALA A 37 5.74 -23.15 2.62
N ASP A 38 6.29 -23.16 3.83
CA ASP A 38 7.52 -23.87 4.16
C ASP A 38 7.31 -24.72 5.42
N ARG A 39 8.03 -25.83 5.52
CA ARG A 39 7.93 -26.92 6.51
C ARG A 39 7.13 -26.56 7.77
N GLY A 40 5.84 -26.91 7.76
CA GLY A 40 4.94 -26.78 8.92
C GLY A 40 4.19 -25.44 9.05
N LYS A 41 4.38 -24.48 8.12
CA LYS A 41 3.64 -23.21 8.07
C LYS A 41 2.69 -23.16 6.87
N SER A 42 1.44 -22.81 7.11
CA SER A 42 0.48 -22.51 6.05
C SER A 42 0.94 -21.25 5.29
N GLY A 43 1.20 -21.41 3.99
CA GLY A 43 1.38 -20.27 3.09
C GLY A 43 0.05 -19.59 2.82
N GLY A 44 0.08 -18.34 2.36
CA GLY A 44 -1.15 -17.58 2.15
C GLY A 44 -0.94 -16.09 1.90
N TYR A 45 -2.07 -15.40 1.80
CA TYR A 45 -2.16 -13.95 1.66
C TYR A 45 -2.64 -13.35 2.96
N HIS A 46 -1.95 -12.33 3.45
CA HIS A 46 -2.47 -11.55 4.56
C HIS A 46 -3.51 -10.56 4.04
N ILE A 47 -4.74 -10.60 4.56
CA ILE A 47 -5.86 -9.78 4.04
C ILE A 47 -5.50 -8.28 4.07
N GLY A 48 -5.02 -7.78 5.21
CA GLY A 48 -4.65 -6.36 5.38
C GLY A 48 -3.53 -5.89 4.44
N HIS A 49 -2.41 -6.62 4.35
CA HIS A 49 -1.32 -6.27 3.43
C HIS A 49 -1.75 -6.33 1.97
N THR A 50 -2.61 -7.29 1.61
CA THR A 50 -3.18 -7.39 0.26
C THR A 50 -4.03 -6.15 -0.07
N LEU A 51 -4.86 -5.71 0.88
CA LEU A 51 -5.68 -4.51 0.73
C LEU A 51 -4.81 -3.27 0.53
N LEU A 52 -3.77 -3.08 1.36
CA LEU A 52 -2.86 -1.94 1.22
C LEU A 52 -2.10 -1.97 -0.11
N TRP A 53 -1.60 -3.13 -0.53
CA TRP A 53 -0.92 -3.27 -1.83
C TRP A 53 -1.87 -2.91 -2.99
N TYR A 54 -3.10 -3.43 -2.96
CA TYR A 54 -4.10 -3.18 -4.00
C TYR A 54 -4.51 -1.70 -4.04
N SER A 55 -4.84 -1.12 -2.89
CA SER A 55 -5.23 0.29 -2.77
C SER A 55 -4.10 1.21 -3.22
N GLY A 56 -2.86 0.92 -2.81
CA GLY A 56 -1.68 1.69 -3.21
C GLY A 56 -1.46 1.64 -4.71
N LYS A 57 -1.52 0.45 -5.31
CA LYS A 57 -1.47 0.27 -6.76
C LYS A 57 -2.55 1.10 -7.48
N SER A 58 -3.80 0.98 -7.03
CA SER A 58 -4.95 1.66 -7.64
C SER A 58 -4.81 3.18 -7.55
N HIS A 59 -4.43 3.72 -6.39
CA HIS A 59 -4.24 5.15 -6.22
C HIS A 59 -3.09 5.70 -7.07
N LEU A 60 -1.94 5.02 -7.08
CA LEU A 60 -0.80 5.42 -7.91
C LEU A 60 -1.16 5.44 -9.41
N GLN A 61 -1.91 4.44 -9.88
CA GLN A 61 -2.44 4.43 -11.24
C GLN A 61 -3.41 5.59 -11.51
N THR A 62 -4.30 5.87 -10.55
CA THR A 62 -5.33 6.93 -10.68
C THR A 62 -4.70 8.31 -10.82
N ILE A 63 -3.61 8.58 -10.11
CA ILE A 63 -2.90 9.87 -10.15
C ILE A 63 -1.88 9.96 -11.29
N GLY A 64 -1.82 8.96 -12.18
CA GLY A 64 -0.90 8.94 -13.32
C GLY A 64 0.57 8.73 -12.91
N TYR A 65 0.82 8.04 -11.81
CA TYR A 65 2.19 7.70 -11.41
C TYR A 65 2.70 6.52 -12.25
N HIS A 66 3.54 6.81 -13.24
CA HIS A 66 4.02 5.84 -14.23
C HIS A 66 5.38 5.20 -13.89
N VAL A 67 6.02 5.62 -12.80
CA VAL A 67 7.29 5.02 -12.38
C VAL A 67 7.01 3.63 -11.80
N GLU A 68 7.87 2.67 -12.13
CA GLU A 68 7.80 1.33 -11.54
C GLU A 68 7.90 1.41 -10.02
N THR A 69 6.95 0.76 -9.34
CA THR A 69 6.90 0.73 -7.88
C THR A 69 7.07 -0.67 -7.35
N SER A 70 7.76 -0.80 -6.22
CA SER A 70 7.85 -2.07 -5.50
C SER A 70 6.53 -2.40 -4.78
N ALA A 71 6.45 -3.61 -4.23
CA ALA A 71 5.33 -4.00 -3.37
C ALA A 71 5.26 -3.16 -2.09
N LEU A 72 6.42 -2.94 -1.45
CA LEU A 72 6.57 -2.09 -0.27
C LEU A 72 6.12 -0.66 -0.56
N GLU A 73 6.51 -0.07 -1.69
CA GLU A 73 6.12 1.29 -2.03
C GLU A 73 4.61 1.45 -2.19
N LYS A 74 3.94 0.49 -2.85
CA LYS A 74 2.47 0.48 -2.94
C LYS A 74 1.83 0.40 -1.55
N ILE A 75 2.31 -0.51 -0.71
CA ILE A 75 1.81 -0.70 0.65
C ILE A 75 2.01 0.58 1.48
N MET A 76 3.21 1.17 1.45
CA MET A 76 3.56 2.37 2.20
C MET A 76 2.75 3.57 1.74
N PHE A 77 2.55 3.73 0.43
CA PHE A 77 1.71 4.80 -0.11
C PHE A 77 0.27 4.69 0.42
N ALA A 78 -0.33 3.50 0.40
CA ALA A 78 -1.66 3.29 0.96
C ALA A 78 -1.70 3.48 2.49
N ARG A 79 -0.67 3.01 3.21
CA ARG A 79 -0.58 3.16 4.67
C ARG A 79 -0.53 4.63 5.07
N LEU A 80 0.31 5.44 4.41
CA LEU A 80 0.40 6.87 4.66
C LEU A 80 -0.95 7.59 4.46
N LEU A 81 -1.67 7.27 3.38
CA LEU A 81 -3.02 7.82 3.15
C LEU A 81 -4.05 7.38 4.21
N SER A 82 -3.89 6.16 4.73
CA SER A 82 -4.76 5.60 5.77
C SER A 82 -4.49 6.23 7.13
N SER A 83 -3.21 6.33 7.54
CA SER A 83 -2.81 6.83 8.86
C SER A 83 -3.20 8.29 9.09
N GLU A 84 -3.28 9.10 8.04
CA GLU A 84 -3.77 10.48 8.14
C GLU A 84 -5.26 10.60 8.48
N ARG A 85 -6.03 9.55 8.23
CA ARG A 85 -7.48 9.49 8.49
C ARG A 85 -7.81 8.71 9.75
N ASP A 86 -6.82 8.05 10.34
CA ASP A 86 -7.00 7.13 11.45
C ASP A 86 -6.64 7.82 12.77
N GLU A 87 -7.66 8.16 13.55
CA GLU A 87 -7.49 8.77 14.89
C GLU A 87 -6.74 7.84 15.86
N TYR A 88 -6.66 6.54 15.55
CA TYR A 88 -5.92 5.54 16.35
C TYR A 88 -4.50 5.29 15.85
N SER A 89 -4.04 6.02 14.82
CA SER A 89 -2.66 5.93 14.34
C SER A 89 -1.69 6.46 15.40
N SER A 90 -0.91 5.56 16.01
CA SER A 90 0.17 5.87 16.93
C SER A 90 1.51 5.31 16.44
N GLU A 91 2.62 5.84 16.97
CA GLU A 91 3.97 5.33 16.69
C GLU A 91 4.08 3.82 16.98
N GLU A 92 3.43 3.34 18.05
CA GLU A 92 3.38 1.91 18.38
C GLU A 92 2.66 1.09 17.30
N THR A 93 1.53 1.58 16.79
CA THR A 93 0.79 0.88 15.72
C THR A 93 1.57 0.85 14.41
N GLU A 94 2.28 1.93 14.06
CA GLU A 94 3.15 1.97 12.88
C GLU A 94 4.36 1.05 13.03
N HIS A 95 4.97 1.01 14.21
CA HIS A 95 6.07 0.09 14.49
C HIS A 95 5.64 -1.37 14.35
N ARG A 96 4.50 -1.74 14.95
CA ARG A 96 3.94 -3.09 14.83
C ARG A 96 3.58 -3.45 13.39
N PHE A 97 3.11 -2.48 12.61
CA PHE A 97 2.85 -2.66 11.19
C PHE A 97 4.14 -2.94 10.41
N ASP A 98 5.19 -2.16 10.66
CA ASP A 98 6.51 -2.32 10.02
C ASP A 98 7.12 -3.68 10.36
N GLU A 99 7.09 -4.10 11.62
CA GLU A 99 7.50 -5.45 12.04
C GLU A 99 6.67 -6.55 11.34
N GLY A 100 5.39 -6.28 11.08
CA GLY A 100 4.49 -7.16 10.36
C GLY A 100 4.95 -7.47 8.92
N LEU A 101 5.76 -6.61 8.30
CA LEU A 101 6.27 -6.81 6.94
C LEU A 101 7.53 -7.68 6.89
N HIS A 102 8.23 -7.86 8.01
CA HIS A 102 9.42 -8.71 8.09
C HIS A 102 9.13 -10.18 7.73
N ILE A 103 7.88 -10.62 7.85
CA ILE A 103 7.46 -11.98 7.47
C ILE A 103 7.66 -12.28 5.98
N TYR A 104 7.76 -11.24 5.14
CA TYR A 104 8.06 -11.37 3.71
C TYR A 104 9.55 -11.24 3.40
N GLY A 105 10.41 -11.10 4.42
CA GLY A 105 11.85 -10.94 4.27
C GLY A 105 12.32 -9.51 4.04
N TYR A 106 11.45 -8.50 4.20
CA TYR A 106 11.85 -7.09 4.14
C TYR A 106 12.64 -6.72 5.41
N SER A 107 13.77 -6.04 5.24
CA SER A 107 14.51 -5.49 6.38
C SER A 107 13.85 -4.21 6.91
N PRO A 108 14.14 -3.81 8.16
CA PRO A 108 13.73 -2.50 8.66
C PRO A 108 14.21 -1.34 7.78
N GLU A 109 15.39 -1.45 7.17
CA GLU A 109 15.89 -0.42 6.25
C GLU A 109 15.07 -0.35 4.96
N ASP A 110 14.67 -1.48 4.38
CA ASP A 110 13.82 -1.52 3.18
C ASP A 110 12.45 -0.87 3.43
N VAL A 111 11.85 -1.19 4.58
CA VAL A 111 10.57 -0.63 5.02
C VAL A 111 10.70 0.88 5.21
N SER A 112 11.72 1.32 5.94
CA SER A 112 12.00 2.75 6.18
C SER A 112 12.26 3.51 4.87
N LYS A 113 13.06 2.94 3.97
CA LYS A 113 13.37 3.54 2.66
C LYS A 113 12.11 3.70 1.81
N ALA A 114 11.26 2.68 1.74
CA ALA A 114 10.01 2.73 1.00
C ALA A 114 9.04 3.78 1.59
N ARG A 115 8.92 3.81 2.92
CA ARG A 115 8.07 4.78 3.65
C ARG A 115 8.52 6.21 3.38
N ASN A 116 9.79 6.51 3.56
CA ASN A 116 10.35 7.84 3.34
C ASN A 116 10.22 8.30 1.89
N LYS A 117 10.49 7.39 0.93
CA LYS A 117 10.33 7.69 -0.50
C LYS A 117 8.88 8.06 -0.82
N MET A 118 7.91 7.27 -0.34
CA MET A 118 6.49 7.52 -0.63
C MET A 118 5.94 8.73 0.12
N ALA A 119 6.41 9.01 1.34
CA ALA A 119 6.07 10.23 2.07
C ALA A 119 6.57 11.48 1.35
N GLY A 120 7.83 11.48 0.88
CA GLY A 120 8.38 12.57 0.08
C GLY A 120 7.63 12.79 -1.23
N PHE A 121 7.32 11.72 -1.94
CA PHE A 121 6.49 11.78 -3.15
C PHE A 121 5.10 12.37 -2.85
N LEU A 122 4.41 11.87 -1.83
CA LEU A 122 3.07 12.31 -1.45
C LEU A 122 3.03 13.80 -1.09
N ALA A 123 4.02 14.27 -0.31
CA ALA A 123 4.16 15.68 0.03
C ALA A 123 4.37 16.56 -1.22
N GLY A 124 5.29 16.16 -2.12
CA GLY A 124 5.55 16.87 -3.36
C GLY A 124 4.35 16.90 -4.31
N TRP A 125 3.67 15.77 -4.46
CA TRP A 125 2.47 15.67 -5.29
C TRP A 125 1.34 16.58 -4.78
N ARG A 126 1.10 16.60 -3.47
CA ARG A 126 0.11 17.49 -2.84
C ARG A 126 0.44 18.95 -3.05
N HIS A 127 1.70 19.33 -2.86
CA HIS A 127 2.13 20.69 -3.10
C HIS A 127 1.85 21.10 -4.56
N ALA A 128 2.21 20.26 -5.52
CA ALA A 128 1.94 20.52 -6.94
C ALA A 128 0.45 20.58 -7.30
N VAL A 129 -0.40 19.78 -6.64
CA VAL A 129 -1.86 19.86 -6.80
C VAL A 129 -2.41 21.18 -6.21
N SER A 130 -1.96 21.57 -5.02
CA SER A 130 -2.36 22.81 -4.37
C SER A 130 -2.01 24.05 -5.22
N VAL A 131 -0.77 24.11 -5.73
CA VAL A 131 -0.31 25.20 -6.60
C VAL A 131 -1.15 25.30 -7.87
N ARG A 132 -1.42 24.16 -8.54
CA ARG A 132 -2.27 24.13 -9.75
C ARG A 132 -3.69 24.60 -9.48
N ARG A 133 -4.25 24.23 -8.32
CA ARG A 133 -5.59 24.67 -7.93
C ARG A 133 -5.64 26.18 -7.70
N ALA A 134 -4.70 26.72 -6.94
CA ALA A 134 -4.61 28.16 -6.68
C ALA A 134 -4.44 28.97 -7.99
N SER A 135 -3.64 28.48 -8.94
CA SER A 135 -3.49 29.15 -10.24
C SER A 135 -4.77 29.14 -11.09
N MET A 136 -5.58 28.09 -11.00
CA MET A 136 -6.85 28.01 -11.70
C MET A 136 -7.90 28.94 -11.08
N GLU A 137 -7.94 29.03 -9.75
CA GLU A 137 -8.84 29.94 -9.02
C GLU A 137 -8.49 31.42 -9.35
N GLN A 138 -7.22 31.79 -9.36
CA GLN A 138 -6.78 33.13 -9.76
C GLN A 138 -7.11 33.47 -11.24
N SER A 139 -7.01 32.49 -12.13
CA SER A 139 -7.33 32.71 -13.55
C SER A 139 -8.83 32.93 -13.76
N ALA A 140 -9.68 32.24 -13.00
CA ALA A 140 -11.13 32.43 -13.04
C ALA A 140 -11.59 33.79 -12.49
N ASP A 141 -10.88 34.32 -11.49
CA ASP A 141 -11.18 35.64 -10.89
C ASP A 141 -10.72 36.82 -11.77
N THR A 142 -9.80 36.60 -12.72
CA THR A 142 -9.28 37.65 -13.61
C THR A 142 -10.13 37.81 -14.89
N GLU A 143 -11.07 36.90 -15.15
CA GLU A 143 -11.98 36.92 -16.31
C GLU A 143 -13.40 37.48 -15.98
N GLN A 144 -13.60 38.06 -14.79
CA GLN A 144 -14.83 38.77 -14.39
C GLN A 144 -14.66 40.30 -14.42
#